data_AF-A0A2K6SRP1-F1
#
_entry.id   AF-A0A2K6SRP1-F1
#
_cell.length_a   1.000
_cell.length_b   1.000
_cell.length_c   1.000
_cell.angle_alpha   90.00
_cell.angle_beta   90.00
_cell.angle_gamma   90.00
#
_symmetry.space_group_name_H-M   'P 1'
#
loop_
_entity.id
_entity.type
_entity.pdbx_description
1 polymer ?
#
loop_
_entity_poly.entity_id
_entity_poly.type
_entity_poly.pdbx_seq_one_letter_code
_entity_poly.pdbx_strand_id
1 'polypeptide(L)'
;IGNLEDYYHFYHSKTFKRSTLSSRGPHTFLRMDPQVKWLQQQEVKRRVKRQVRSDTQAFYFNDPIWSNMWYLHCGDKNSRCRSEMNVQAAWKRGYTGKNVVVTILDDGIERNHPDLAPNYDSYASYDVNGNDYDPSPRYDASNENKHGTRCAGEVAASANNSYCIVGIAYNAKIGGIRMLDGDVTDVVEAKSLGIRPNYIDIYSASWGPDDDGKTVDGPGRLAKQAFEYGIKKGRQGLGSIFVWASGNGGREGDYCSCDGYTNSIYTISVSSATENGYKPWYLEECASTLAATYSSGAFYERKIVTTDLRQRCTDGHTGTSVSAPMVAGIIALALEANSQLTWRDVQHLLVKTSRPAHLKASDWKVNGAGHKVSHFYGFGLVDAEALVVEAKKWTAVPSQHMCVAASDKRPRSIPLVQVLRTMALTSACADHSDQRVVYLEHVVVRISISHPRRGDLQIYLISPSGTKSQLLAKRLLDLSNEGFTNWEFMTVHCWGEKAEGQWTLEVQDMPSQVRNPEKQGQPLFSRESGLEHMFRWQTEQSF
;
A
#
# COMPACT_ATOMS: atom_id res chain seq x y z
N ILE A 1 29.20 -54.03 10.73
CA ILE A 1 29.12 -53.19 9.49
C ILE A 1 28.71 -51.78 9.89
N GLY A 2 29.59 -50.78 9.76
CA GLY A 2 29.35 -49.47 10.41
C GLY A 2 29.29 -49.63 11.93
N ASN A 3 28.24 -49.10 12.56
CA ASN A 3 27.94 -49.24 14.00
C ASN A 3 27.11 -50.50 14.35
N LEU A 4 26.88 -51.41 13.40
CA LEU A 4 26.15 -52.66 13.67
C LEU A 4 27.10 -53.74 14.23
N GLU A 5 26.83 -54.16 15.47
CA GLU A 5 27.51 -55.25 16.20
C GLU A 5 27.03 -56.63 15.70
N ASP A 6 27.93 -57.62 15.66
CA ASP A 6 27.70 -58.98 15.14
C ASP A 6 27.31 -59.10 13.65
N TYR A 7 27.53 -58.03 12.86
CA TYR A 7 27.39 -58.05 11.39
C TYR A 7 28.74 -57.95 10.69
N TYR A 8 29.05 -58.96 9.86
CA TYR A 8 30.31 -59.08 9.13
C TYR A 8 30.11 -58.88 7.62
N HIS A 9 31.07 -58.22 6.97
CA HIS A 9 31.07 -58.04 5.50
C HIS A 9 32.31 -58.71 4.90
N PHE A 10 32.08 -59.69 4.04
CA PHE A 10 33.14 -60.44 3.37
C PHE A 10 33.32 -59.93 1.93
N TYR A 11 34.56 -59.67 1.53
CA TYR A 11 34.91 -59.22 0.19
C TYR A 11 35.79 -60.25 -0.52
N HIS A 12 35.50 -60.54 -1.79
CA HIS A 12 36.31 -61.44 -2.61
C HIS A 12 36.86 -60.69 -3.83
N SER A 13 38.17 -60.76 -4.05
CA SER A 13 38.89 -59.97 -5.08
C SER A 13 38.44 -60.25 -6.51
N LYS A 14 37.88 -61.44 -6.79
CA LYS A 14 37.33 -61.81 -8.11
C LYS A 14 35.88 -61.33 -8.37
N THR A 15 35.27 -60.58 -7.45
CA THR A 15 33.92 -60.03 -7.67
C THR A 15 33.95 -58.77 -8.54
N PHE A 16 33.16 -58.76 -9.63
CA PHE A 16 33.10 -57.62 -10.55
C PHE A 16 32.54 -56.37 -9.84
N LYS A 17 33.30 -55.25 -9.89
CA LYS A 17 32.83 -53.95 -9.39
C LYS A 17 31.54 -53.55 -10.11
N ARG A 18 30.51 -53.16 -9.36
CA ARG A 18 29.19 -52.71 -9.86
C ARG A 18 28.34 -53.77 -10.57
N SER A 19 28.61 -55.06 -10.35
CA SER A 19 27.71 -56.11 -10.81
C SER A 19 26.34 -56.03 -10.14
N THR A 20 25.27 -56.10 -10.93
CA THR A 20 23.89 -56.29 -10.47
C THR A 20 23.49 -57.77 -10.44
N LEU A 21 24.42 -58.68 -10.80
CA LEU A 21 24.19 -60.11 -10.81
C LEU A 21 24.80 -60.74 -9.56
N SER A 22 24.03 -61.64 -8.92
CA SER A 22 24.50 -62.50 -7.85
C SER A 22 25.67 -63.36 -8.35
N SER A 23 26.72 -63.46 -7.53
CA SER A 23 27.91 -64.27 -7.80
C SER A 23 27.58 -65.67 -7.35
N ARG A 24 27.80 -66.67 -8.21
CA ARG A 24 27.67 -68.08 -7.83
C ARG A 24 29.08 -68.61 -7.54
N GLY A 25 29.31 -69.10 -6.32
CA GLY A 25 30.63 -69.52 -5.87
C GLY A 25 30.60 -70.09 -4.45
N PRO A 26 31.76 -70.48 -3.89
CA PRO A 26 31.84 -71.29 -2.68
C PRO A 26 31.32 -70.62 -1.39
N HIS A 27 30.95 -69.33 -1.38
CA HIS A 27 30.46 -68.60 -0.19
C HIS A 27 29.17 -69.18 0.45
N THR A 28 28.54 -70.20 -0.16
CA THR A 28 27.43 -70.95 0.41
C THR A 28 27.79 -71.73 1.68
N PHE A 29 29.07 -72.08 1.93
CA PHE A 29 29.47 -72.75 3.17
C PHE A 29 29.23 -71.88 4.42
N LEU A 30 29.25 -70.55 4.28
CA LEU A 30 28.96 -69.64 5.41
C LEU A 30 27.55 -69.83 5.94
N ARG A 31 26.60 -70.23 5.09
CA ARG A 31 25.22 -70.51 5.50
C ARG A 31 25.09 -71.84 6.26
N MET A 32 26.11 -72.69 6.22
CA MET A 32 26.10 -74.00 6.88
C MET A 32 26.64 -73.94 8.32
N ASP A 33 27.26 -72.83 8.73
CA ASP A 33 27.69 -72.63 10.11
C ASP A 33 26.47 -72.39 11.01
N PRO A 34 26.30 -73.15 12.11
CA PRO A 34 25.13 -73.05 12.99
C PRO A 34 25.00 -71.68 13.69
N GLN A 35 26.05 -70.88 13.75
CA GLN A 35 26.02 -69.54 14.33
C GLN A 35 25.53 -68.48 13.33
N VAL A 36 25.52 -68.77 12.03
CA VAL A 36 25.12 -67.82 10.99
C VAL A 36 23.59 -67.84 10.82
N LYS A 37 22.93 -66.90 11.52
CA LYS A 37 21.48 -66.74 11.44
C LYS A 37 20.99 -66.31 10.06
N TRP A 38 21.78 -65.55 9.31
CA TRP A 38 21.39 -64.99 8.02
C TRP A 38 22.61 -64.62 7.17
N LEU A 39 22.48 -64.82 5.85
CA LEU A 39 23.49 -64.47 4.86
C LEU A 39 22.83 -63.82 3.64
N GLN A 40 23.32 -62.65 3.22
CA GLN A 40 22.88 -61.99 2.00
C GLN A 40 24.07 -61.46 1.20
N GLN A 41 24.11 -61.82 -0.07
CA GLN A 41 25.02 -61.21 -1.02
C GLN A 41 24.63 -59.74 -1.26
N GLN A 42 25.60 -58.84 -1.12
CA GLN A 42 25.39 -57.42 -1.41
C GLN A 42 25.38 -57.19 -2.92
N GLU A 43 24.25 -56.73 -3.44
CA GLU A 43 24.09 -56.31 -4.83
C GLU A 43 24.14 -54.78 -4.93
N VAL A 44 24.69 -54.27 -6.03
CA VAL A 44 24.75 -52.83 -6.25
C VAL A 44 23.35 -52.28 -6.44
N LYS A 45 22.87 -51.56 -5.43
CA LYS A 45 21.60 -50.86 -5.52
C LYS A 45 21.79 -49.61 -6.36
N ARG A 46 20.90 -49.39 -7.34
CA ARG A 46 20.81 -48.10 -8.02
C ARG A 46 20.43 -47.04 -6.97
N ARG A 47 21.34 -46.10 -6.75
CA ARG A 47 21.15 -44.95 -5.86
C ARG A 47 21.49 -43.71 -6.66
N VAL A 48 20.47 -42.93 -6.97
CA VAL A 48 20.64 -41.63 -7.61
C VAL A 48 20.84 -40.62 -6.47
N LYS A 49 21.84 -39.75 -6.56
CA LYS A 49 21.92 -38.58 -5.68
C LYS A 49 20.62 -37.82 -5.91
N ARG A 50 19.83 -37.56 -4.86
CA ARG A 50 18.69 -36.64 -4.97
C ARG A 50 19.32 -35.30 -5.38
N GLN A 51 19.30 -35.00 -6.67
CA GLN A 51 19.58 -33.65 -7.11
C GLN A 51 18.49 -32.81 -6.46
N VAL A 52 18.89 -31.82 -5.67
CA VAL A 52 18.04 -30.67 -5.43
C VAL A 52 17.72 -30.17 -6.84
N ARG A 53 16.50 -30.46 -7.32
CA ARG A 53 16.01 -29.74 -8.48
C ARG A 53 16.14 -28.28 -8.08
N SER A 54 17.00 -27.55 -8.77
CA SER A 54 16.77 -26.13 -9.00
C SER A 54 15.51 -26.04 -9.86
N ASP A 55 14.36 -26.46 -9.31
CA ASP A 55 13.07 -25.96 -9.77
C ASP A 55 13.07 -24.52 -9.28
N THR A 56 13.54 -23.61 -10.12
CA THR A 56 12.89 -22.31 -10.19
C THR A 56 11.43 -22.63 -10.54
N GLN A 57 10.59 -22.86 -9.53
CA GLN A 57 9.14 -22.93 -9.70
C GLN A 57 8.72 -21.58 -10.30
N ALA A 58 8.73 -21.51 -11.63
CA ALA A 58 7.98 -20.50 -12.34
C ALA A 58 6.52 -20.83 -12.08
N PHE A 59 5.77 -19.89 -11.50
CA PHE A 59 4.32 -20.04 -11.49
C PHE A 59 3.85 -20.10 -12.92
N TYR A 60 3.31 -21.25 -13.31
CA TYR A 60 2.62 -21.41 -14.56
C TYR A 60 1.13 -21.42 -14.25
N PHE A 61 0.54 -20.24 -14.36
CA PHE A 61 -0.89 -20.06 -14.32
C PHE A 61 -1.47 -20.37 -15.70
N ASN A 62 -2.56 -21.13 -15.77
CA ASN A 62 -3.23 -21.43 -17.04
C ASN A 62 -4.09 -20.26 -17.55
N ASP A 63 -4.12 -19.15 -16.80
CA ASP A 63 -4.89 -17.95 -17.07
C ASP A 63 -4.33 -17.22 -18.31
N PRO A 64 -5.15 -16.94 -19.34
CA PRO A 64 -4.70 -16.59 -20.68
C PRO A 64 -3.94 -15.26 -20.77
N ILE A 65 -4.17 -14.33 -19.84
CA ILE A 65 -3.52 -13.01 -19.83
C ILE A 65 -2.36 -12.98 -18.83
N TRP A 66 -2.08 -14.08 -18.12
CA TRP A 66 -0.98 -14.19 -17.17
C TRP A 66 0.33 -13.65 -17.77
N SER A 67 0.70 -14.04 -18.99
CA SER A 67 1.92 -13.58 -19.66
C SER A 67 2.07 -12.06 -19.81
N ASN A 68 0.95 -11.32 -19.79
CA ASN A 68 0.92 -9.87 -19.97
C ASN A 68 0.97 -9.11 -18.64
N MET A 69 0.87 -9.79 -17.50
CA MET A 69 0.91 -9.23 -16.14
C MET A 69 2.33 -8.83 -15.71
N TRP A 70 2.93 -7.90 -16.46
CA TRP A 70 4.32 -7.45 -16.34
C TRP A 70 4.70 -6.90 -14.97
N TYR A 71 3.71 -6.39 -14.23
CA TYR A 71 3.86 -5.85 -12.89
C TYR A 71 3.94 -6.95 -11.82
N LEU A 72 3.48 -8.18 -12.10
CA LEU A 72 3.59 -9.34 -11.18
C LEU A 72 4.74 -10.28 -11.52
N HIS A 73 5.12 -10.38 -12.80
CA HIS A 73 6.23 -11.21 -13.23
C HIS A 73 6.90 -10.66 -14.49
N CYS A 74 8.18 -10.98 -14.62
CA CYS A 74 8.96 -10.71 -15.83
C CYS A 74 9.56 -12.02 -16.33
N GLY A 75 8.97 -12.59 -17.38
CA GLY A 75 9.37 -13.89 -17.92
C GLY A 75 10.61 -13.89 -18.82
N ASP A 76 11.03 -12.73 -19.34
CA ASP A 76 12.09 -12.67 -20.37
C ASP A 76 13.44 -12.22 -19.82
N LYS A 77 14.43 -13.11 -19.88
CA LYS A 77 15.84 -12.82 -19.55
C LYS A 77 16.50 -11.77 -20.46
N ASN A 78 15.90 -11.51 -21.63
CA ASN A 78 16.36 -10.51 -22.60
C ASN A 78 15.59 -9.17 -22.48
N SER A 79 14.64 -9.06 -21.56
CA SER A 79 13.83 -7.87 -21.33
C SER A 79 14.43 -7.02 -20.21
N ARG A 80 14.32 -5.68 -20.33
CA ARG A 80 14.59 -4.73 -19.23
C ARG A 80 13.52 -4.77 -18.12
N CYS A 81 12.51 -5.63 -18.23
CA CYS A 81 11.42 -5.81 -17.27
C CYS A 81 11.97 -6.24 -15.90
N ARG A 82 11.59 -5.49 -14.86
CA ARG A 82 11.87 -5.81 -13.46
C ARG A 82 10.57 -5.64 -12.69
N SER A 83 9.87 -6.72 -12.36
CA SER A 83 8.76 -6.67 -11.40
C SER A 83 9.39 -6.65 -10.02
N GLU A 84 9.64 -5.46 -9.48
CA GLU A 84 10.31 -5.26 -8.19
C GLU A 84 9.33 -5.27 -7.00
N MET A 85 8.05 -5.55 -7.27
CA MET A 85 7.00 -5.75 -6.26
C MET A 85 7.04 -7.14 -5.60
N ASN A 86 7.82 -8.09 -6.14
CA ASN A 86 8.13 -9.38 -5.51
C ASN A 86 6.92 -10.25 -5.09
N VAL A 87 5.76 -10.07 -5.74
CA VAL A 87 4.51 -10.80 -5.42
C VAL A 87 4.69 -12.32 -5.57
N GLN A 88 5.35 -12.77 -6.64
CA GLN A 88 5.65 -14.20 -6.81
C GLN A 88 6.52 -14.77 -5.69
N ALA A 89 7.41 -13.97 -5.09
CA ALA A 89 8.24 -14.45 -4.01
C ALA A 89 7.42 -14.61 -2.70
N ALA A 90 6.41 -13.76 -2.46
CA ALA A 90 5.41 -13.98 -1.42
C ALA A 90 4.57 -15.26 -1.68
N TRP A 91 4.13 -15.48 -2.92
CA TRP A 91 3.40 -16.70 -3.29
C TRP A 91 4.24 -17.97 -3.11
N LYS A 92 5.55 -17.94 -3.40
CA LYS A 92 6.47 -19.07 -3.16
C LYS A 92 6.59 -19.43 -1.68
N ARG A 93 6.30 -18.47 -0.80
CA ARG A 93 6.26 -18.67 0.65
C ARG A 93 4.91 -19.20 1.14
N GLY A 94 3.94 -19.35 0.24
CA GLY A 94 2.62 -19.91 0.53
C GLY A 94 1.55 -18.87 0.88
N TYR A 95 1.85 -17.58 0.77
CA TYR A 95 0.87 -16.52 1.03
C TYR A 95 0.16 -16.14 -0.26
N THR A 96 -1.17 -16.18 -0.27
CA THR A 96 -2.05 -16.01 -1.42
C THR A 96 -3.29 -15.17 -1.10
N GLY A 97 -3.37 -14.60 0.10
CA GLY A 97 -4.49 -13.82 0.62
C GLY A 97 -5.53 -14.64 1.39
N LYS A 98 -5.25 -15.92 1.68
CA LYS A 98 -6.24 -16.84 2.22
C LYS A 98 -6.80 -16.35 3.57
N ASN A 99 -8.12 -16.44 3.71
CA ASN A 99 -8.88 -16.01 4.89
C ASN A 99 -8.85 -14.50 5.18
N VAL A 100 -8.35 -13.68 4.26
CA VAL A 100 -8.44 -12.21 4.36
C VAL A 100 -9.62 -11.73 3.52
N VAL A 101 -10.37 -10.77 4.06
CA VAL A 101 -11.55 -10.20 3.41
C VAL A 101 -11.26 -8.77 2.96
N VAL A 102 -11.32 -8.55 1.64
CA VAL A 102 -11.15 -7.23 1.02
C VAL A 102 -12.46 -6.76 0.42
N THR A 103 -12.77 -5.48 0.52
CA THR A 103 -13.87 -4.85 -0.22
C THR A 103 -13.40 -3.68 -1.07
N ILE A 104 -14.00 -3.53 -2.24
CA ILE A 104 -13.83 -2.39 -3.12
C ILE A 104 -14.98 -1.40 -2.88
N LEU A 105 -14.68 -0.15 -2.51
CA LEU A 105 -15.67 0.92 -2.32
C LEU A 105 -15.77 1.74 -3.60
N ASP A 106 -16.75 1.46 -4.47
CA ASP A 106 -16.73 1.98 -5.85
C ASP A 106 -18.11 1.97 -6.54
N ASP A 107 -18.15 1.82 -7.86
CA ASP A 107 -19.34 1.79 -8.73
C ASP A 107 -20.06 0.43 -8.79
N GLY A 108 -19.53 -0.56 -8.06
CA GLY A 108 -20.07 -1.92 -7.96
C GLY A 108 -19.09 -3.01 -8.37
N ILE A 109 -19.45 -4.26 -8.12
CA ILE A 109 -18.66 -5.44 -8.48
C ILE A 109 -19.53 -6.43 -9.25
N GLU A 110 -19.07 -6.84 -10.44
CA GLU A 110 -19.72 -7.88 -11.21
C GLU A 110 -19.50 -9.25 -10.53
N ARG A 111 -20.32 -9.55 -9.52
CA ARG A 111 -20.17 -10.72 -8.64
C ARG A 111 -20.20 -12.07 -9.36
N ASN A 112 -20.77 -12.12 -10.56
CA ASN A 112 -20.85 -13.31 -11.41
C ASN A 112 -19.78 -13.32 -12.51
N HIS A 113 -18.83 -12.39 -12.51
CA HIS A 113 -17.66 -12.44 -13.38
C HIS A 113 -16.92 -13.78 -13.17
N PRO A 114 -16.62 -14.58 -14.21
CA PRO A 114 -16.04 -15.92 -14.04
C PRO A 114 -14.75 -15.94 -13.21
N ASP A 115 -14.00 -14.84 -13.27
CA ASP A 115 -12.75 -14.68 -12.53
C ASP A 115 -12.92 -14.20 -11.07
N LEU A 116 -14.06 -13.60 -10.73
CA LEU A 116 -14.33 -13.08 -9.38
C LEU A 116 -15.25 -14.01 -8.59
N ALA A 117 -16.19 -14.68 -9.25
CA ALA A 117 -17.23 -15.49 -8.61
C ALA A 117 -16.71 -16.54 -7.61
N PRO A 118 -15.58 -17.23 -7.82
CA PRO A 118 -15.04 -18.17 -6.82
C PRO A 118 -14.59 -17.50 -5.50
N ASN A 119 -14.15 -16.25 -5.59
CA ASN A 119 -13.64 -15.47 -4.46
C ASN A 119 -14.66 -14.46 -3.93
N TYR A 120 -15.75 -14.21 -4.66
CA TYR A 120 -16.79 -13.26 -4.28
C TYR A 120 -17.39 -13.60 -2.91
N ASP A 121 -17.59 -12.56 -2.12
CA ASP A 121 -18.14 -12.63 -0.79
C ASP A 121 -19.28 -11.64 -0.60
N SER A 122 -20.50 -12.17 -0.48
CA SER A 122 -21.70 -11.37 -0.25
C SER A 122 -21.71 -10.69 1.12
N TYR A 123 -21.00 -11.24 2.11
CA TYR A 123 -20.88 -10.62 3.44
C TYR A 123 -19.80 -9.52 3.46
N ALA A 124 -18.95 -9.43 2.45
CA ALA A 124 -18.11 -8.27 2.21
C ALA A 124 -18.78 -7.20 1.31
N SER A 125 -20.05 -7.42 0.92
CA SER A 125 -20.70 -6.62 -0.14
C SER A 125 -22.01 -5.94 0.29
N TYR A 126 -22.34 -4.81 -0.34
CA TYR A 126 -23.60 -4.09 -0.15
C TYR A 126 -23.82 -3.06 -1.28
N ASP A 127 -25.07 -2.78 -1.64
CA ASP A 127 -25.40 -1.65 -2.52
C ASP A 127 -25.97 -0.51 -1.67
N VAL A 128 -25.20 0.57 -1.51
CA VAL A 128 -25.62 1.76 -0.78
C VAL A 128 -26.51 2.65 -1.65
N ASN A 129 -26.30 2.68 -2.97
CA ASN A 129 -27.12 3.46 -3.90
C ASN A 129 -28.52 2.83 -4.06
N GLY A 130 -28.58 1.50 -4.21
CA GLY A 130 -29.82 0.71 -4.31
C GLY A 130 -30.44 0.34 -2.96
N ASN A 131 -29.68 0.44 -1.87
CA ASN A 131 -30.05 0.03 -0.51
C ASN A 131 -30.47 -1.45 -0.42
N ASP A 132 -29.64 -2.33 -0.98
CA ASP A 132 -29.83 -3.78 -0.95
C ASP A 132 -28.47 -4.53 -0.84
N TYR A 133 -28.49 -5.86 -0.95
CA TYR A 133 -27.31 -6.70 -0.77
C TYR A 133 -26.60 -7.11 -2.07
N ASP A 134 -27.06 -6.64 -3.24
CA ASP A 134 -26.50 -6.96 -4.54
C ASP A 134 -25.68 -5.78 -5.09
N PRO A 135 -24.34 -5.77 -4.92
CA PRO A 135 -23.50 -4.68 -5.37
C PRO A 135 -23.25 -4.70 -6.89
N SER A 136 -24.07 -5.43 -7.66
CA SER A 136 -23.87 -5.58 -9.10
C SER A 136 -23.91 -4.20 -9.79
N PRO A 137 -22.95 -3.90 -10.67
CA PRO A 137 -22.92 -2.65 -11.39
C PRO A 137 -24.14 -2.53 -12.31
N ARG A 138 -24.62 -1.30 -12.51
CA ARG A 138 -25.62 -1.02 -13.55
C ARG A 138 -24.97 -1.10 -14.92
N TYR A 139 -25.57 -1.90 -15.80
CA TYR A 139 -25.12 -2.05 -17.18
C TYR A 139 -25.79 -1.03 -18.09
N ASP A 140 -24.98 -0.27 -18.83
CA ASP A 140 -25.43 0.65 -19.87
C ASP A 140 -24.51 0.62 -21.10
N ALA A 141 -24.79 1.48 -22.09
CA ALA A 141 -24.01 1.54 -23.31
C ALA A 141 -22.61 2.16 -23.11
N SER A 142 -22.43 3.04 -22.12
CA SER A 142 -21.14 3.68 -21.82
C SER A 142 -20.18 2.74 -21.08
N ASN A 143 -20.71 1.75 -20.35
CA ASN A 143 -19.96 0.94 -19.39
C ASN A 143 -19.17 1.84 -18.44
N GLU A 144 -19.85 2.81 -17.84
CA GLU A 144 -19.25 3.70 -16.86
C GLU A 144 -18.97 2.97 -15.55
N ASN A 145 -19.89 2.10 -15.11
CA ASN A 145 -19.79 1.32 -13.87
C ASN A 145 -18.92 0.05 -13.99
N LYS A 146 -17.73 0.18 -14.57
CA LYS A 146 -16.78 -0.92 -14.77
C LYS A 146 -15.61 -0.89 -13.77
N HIS A 147 -15.46 0.22 -13.07
CA HIS A 147 -14.24 0.55 -12.34
C HIS A 147 -14.04 -0.39 -11.14
N GLY A 148 -15.04 -0.59 -10.30
CA GLY A 148 -14.97 -1.49 -9.15
C GLY A 148 -14.73 -2.94 -9.53
N THR A 149 -15.29 -3.40 -10.65
CA THR A 149 -15.02 -4.75 -11.20
C THR A 149 -13.57 -4.92 -11.65
N ARG A 150 -12.95 -3.87 -12.22
CA ARG A 150 -11.53 -3.88 -12.60
C ARG A 150 -10.63 -3.92 -11.37
N CYS A 151 -10.88 -3.07 -10.38
CA CYS A 151 -10.11 -3.04 -9.14
C CYS A 151 -10.23 -4.36 -8.36
N ALA A 152 -11.41 -4.99 -8.34
CA ALA A 152 -11.62 -6.29 -7.68
C ALA A 152 -10.75 -7.40 -8.29
N GLY A 153 -10.58 -7.41 -9.61
CA GLY A 153 -9.72 -8.38 -10.31
C GLY A 153 -8.25 -8.26 -9.92
N GLU A 154 -7.75 -7.03 -9.75
CA GLU A 154 -6.36 -6.80 -9.35
C GLU A 154 -6.07 -7.38 -7.96
N VAL A 155 -7.04 -7.31 -7.05
CA VAL A 155 -6.93 -7.89 -5.72
C VAL A 155 -7.06 -9.42 -5.78
N ALA A 156 -8.16 -9.93 -6.31
CA ALA A 156 -8.61 -11.30 -6.03
C ALA A 156 -9.25 -12.02 -7.23
N ALA A 157 -8.89 -11.67 -8.46
CA ALA A 157 -9.13 -12.57 -9.59
C ALA A 157 -8.60 -13.98 -9.29
N SER A 158 -9.37 -14.99 -9.65
CA SER A 158 -9.12 -16.38 -9.32
C SER A 158 -7.91 -16.88 -10.10
N ALA A 159 -7.12 -17.76 -9.48
CA ALA A 159 -5.98 -18.36 -10.18
C ALA A 159 -6.34 -19.71 -10.80
N ASN A 160 -5.69 -20.06 -11.90
CA ASN A 160 -5.75 -21.35 -12.57
C ASN A 160 -7.16 -21.75 -13.05
N ASN A 161 -8.01 -20.80 -13.40
CA ASN A 161 -9.37 -21.05 -13.90
C ASN A 161 -9.47 -20.99 -15.43
N SER A 162 -8.33 -20.80 -16.13
CA SER A 162 -8.25 -20.64 -17.59
C SER A 162 -9.02 -19.42 -18.11
N TYR A 163 -9.17 -18.40 -17.27
CA TYR A 163 -9.92 -17.19 -17.59
C TYR A 163 -9.13 -15.96 -17.15
N CYS A 164 -9.12 -14.92 -17.98
CA CYS A 164 -8.51 -13.63 -17.67
C CYS A 164 -7.11 -13.66 -17.02
N ILE A 165 -7.00 -13.23 -15.75
CA ILE A 165 -5.77 -12.86 -15.05
C ILE A 165 -5.67 -13.60 -13.71
N VAL A 166 -4.70 -13.22 -12.88
CA VAL A 166 -4.56 -13.74 -11.51
C VAL A 166 -4.43 -12.57 -10.54
N GLY A 167 -5.32 -12.48 -9.55
CA GLY A 167 -5.26 -11.43 -8.53
C GLY A 167 -4.01 -11.55 -7.66
N ILE A 168 -3.52 -10.44 -7.10
CA ILE A 168 -2.36 -10.45 -6.18
C ILE A 168 -2.61 -11.38 -4.98
N ALA A 169 -3.83 -11.33 -4.45
CA ALA A 169 -4.35 -12.13 -3.37
C ALA A 169 -5.45 -13.07 -3.89
N TYR A 170 -5.12 -13.91 -4.88
CA TYR A 170 -6.06 -14.78 -5.61
C TYR A 170 -6.81 -15.84 -4.76
N ASN A 171 -6.54 -15.97 -3.46
CA ASN A 171 -7.31 -16.79 -2.51
C ASN A 171 -8.00 -15.96 -1.41
N ALA A 172 -7.95 -14.62 -1.48
CA ALA A 172 -8.71 -13.74 -0.61
C ALA A 172 -10.19 -13.77 -0.95
N LYS A 173 -11.02 -13.35 0.02
CA LYS A 173 -12.42 -13.03 -0.22
C LYS A 173 -12.53 -11.60 -0.72
N ILE A 174 -13.36 -11.38 -1.73
CA ILE A 174 -13.54 -10.07 -2.36
C ILE A 174 -15.02 -9.68 -2.39
N GLY A 175 -15.31 -8.51 -1.84
CA GLY A 175 -16.62 -7.87 -1.91
C GLY A 175 -16.57 -6.56 -2.68
N GLY A 176 -17.76 -5.96 -2.86
CA GLY A 176 -17.91 -4.62 -3.39
C GLY A 176 -19.01 -3.87 -2.67
N ILE A 177 -18.75 -2.60 -2.38
CA ILE A 177 -19.74 -1.65 -1.90
C ILE A 177 -20.04 -0.70 -3.04
N ARG A 178 -21.23 -0.83 -3.64
CA ARG A 178 -21.70 0.07 -4.70
C ARG A 178 -22.20 1.37 -4.05
N MET A 179 -21.45 2.45 -4.26
CA MET A 179 -21.71 3.75 -3.64
C MET A 179 -21.47 4.95 -4.58
N LEU A 180 -20.81 4.75 -5.73
CA LEU A 180 -20.52 5.81 -6.71
C LEU A 180 -21.51 5.93 -7.89
N ASP A 181 -22.44 4.98 -8.08
CA ASP A 181 -23.45 5.05 -9.16
C ASP A 181 -24.71 5.77 -8.69
N GLY A 182 -24.54 7.00 -8.19
CA GLY A 182 -25.59 7.86 -7.65
C GLY A 182 -25.03 9.05 -6.86
N ASP A 183 -25.91 9.80 -6.20
CA ASP A 183 -25.50 10.95 -5.39
C ASP A 183 -24.64 10.51 -4.19
N VAL A 184 -23.40 10.98 -4.14
CA VAL A 184 -22.48 10.72 -3.03
C VAL A 184 -22.64 11.83 -1.98
N THR A 185 -23.08 11.44 -0.79
CA THR A 185 -23.26 12.33 0.37
C THR A 185 -22.44 11.82 1.56
N ASP A 186 -22.19 12.67 2.56
CA ASP A 186 -21.49 12.29 3.81
C ASP A 186 -22.10 11.02 4.47
N VAL A 187 -23.42 10.84 4.37
CA VAL A 187 -24.09 9.62 4.88
C VAL A 187 -23.74 8.38 4.04
N VAL A 188 -23.70 8.51 2.71
CA VAL A 188 -23.35 7.42 1.78
C VAL A 188 -21.90 6.99 2.02
N GLU A 189 -20.98 7.93 2.13
CA GLU A 189 -19.58 7.68 2.45
C GLU A 189 -19.43 7.01 3.82
N ALA A 190 -20.05 7.57 4.86
CA ALA A 190 -19.97 7.04 6.23
C ALA A 190 -20.53 5.62 6.34
N LYS A 191 -21.66 5.33 5.68
CA LYS A 191 -22.21 3.98 5.60
C LYS A 191 -21.22 3.05 4.91
N SER A 192 -20.69 3.44 3.75
CA SER A 192 -19.77 2.63 2.95
C SER A 192 -18.51 2.25 3.74
N LEU A 193 -17.88 3.24 4.37
CA LEU A 193 -16.72 3.07 5.24
C LEU A 193 -16.99 2.22 6.49
N GLY A 194 -18.23 2.25 6.99
CA GLY A 194 -18.66 1.60 8.21
C GLY A 194 -19.32 0.22 8.03
N ILE A 195 -19.37 -0.33 6.81
CA ILE A 195 -19.98 -1.64 6.57
C ILE A 195 -19.11 -2.75 7.16
N ARG A 196 -19.69 -3.49 8.11
CA ARG A 196 -19.16 -4.74 8.69
C ARG A 196 -17.66 -4.67 9.05
N PRO A 197 -17.21 -3.70 9.86
CA PRO A 197 -15.80 -3.49 10.15
C PRO A 197 -15.14 -4.60 10.97
N ASN A 198 -15.92 -5.49 11.59
CA ASN A 198 -15.40 -6.68 12.28
C ASN A 198 -15.24 -7.91 11.38
N TYR A 199 -15.68 -7.82 10.13
CA TYR A 199 -15.59 -8.89 9.14
C TYR A 199 -14.64 -8.54 8.00
N ILE A 200 -14.78 -7.33 7.45
CA ILE A 200 -13.93 -6.82 6.37
C ILE A 200 -12.61 -6.37 6.97
N ASP A 201 -11.50 -6.89 6.44
CA ASP A 201 -10.16 -6.52 6.89
C ASP A 201 -9.68 -5.23 6.20
N ILE A 202 -9.84 -5.17 4.88
CA ILE A 202 -9.26 -4.13 4.02
C ILE A 202 -10.35 -3.50 3.15
N TYR A 203 -10.37 -2.17 3.13
CA TYR A 203 -11.22 -1.35 2.29
C TYR A 203 -10.32 -0.64 1.28
N SER A 204 -10.55 -0.88 -0.02
CA SER A 204 -9.84 -0.20 -1.09
C SER A 204 -10.76 0.83 -1.74
N ALA A 205 -10.29 2.07 -1.86
CA ALA A 205 -11.02 3.18 -2.46
C ALA A 205 -10.09 4.03 -3.33
N SER A 206 -10.66 4.71 -4.31
CA SER A 206 -9.93 5.61 -5.21
C SER A 206 -10.72 6.83 -5.62
N TRP A 207 -11.77 7.15 -4.87
CA TRP A 207 -12.58 8.35 -5.00
C TRP A 207 -12.13 9.41 -3.99
N GLY A 208 -12.49 10.65 -4.26
CA GLY A 208 -12.15 11.82 -3.47
C GLY A 208 -12.82 13.05 -4.06
N PRO A 209 -12.38 14.27 -3.71
CA PRO A 209 -12.78 15.49 -4.39
C PRO A 209 -12.38 15.47 -5.88
N ASP A 210 -12.88 16.44 -6.64
CA ASP A 210 -12.46 16.60 -8.03
C ASP A 210 -10.96 16.89 -8.14
N ASP A 211 -10.25 16.07 -8.91
CA ASP A 211 -8.82 16.16 -9.23
C ASP A 211 -8.50 17.30 -10.22
N ASP A 212 -9.05 18.50 -9.98
CA ASP A 212 -9.11 19.60 -10.93
C ASP A 212 -8.03 20.68 -10.71
N GLY A 213 -7.17 20.49 -9.72
CA GLY A 213 -6.13 21.44 -9.33
C GLY A 213 -6.65 22.66 -8.57
N LYS A 214 -7.90 22.65 -8.11
CA LYS A 214 -8.56 23.81 -7.45
C LYS A 214 -9.27 23.43 -6.17
N THR A 215 -9.87 22.26 -6.14
CA THR A 215 -10.72 21.79 -5.06
C THR A 215 -9.91 21.58 -3.78
N VAL A 216 -10.52 21.89 -2.63
CA VAL A 216 -10.01 21.54 -1.30
C VAL A 216 -11.21 21.03 -0.54
N ASP A 217 -11.28 19.72 -0.35
CA ASP A 217 -12.40 19.06 0.31
C ASP A 217 -11.96 17.72 0.91
N GLY A 218 -12.78 17.16 1.79
CA GLY A 218 -12.47 15.91 2.44
C GLY A 218 -13.68 15.36 3.18
N PRO A 219 -13.46 14.33 4.01
CA PRO A 219 -14.58 13.64 4.64
C PRO A 219 -15.42 14.59 5.49
N GLY A 220 -16.73 14.49 5.29
CA GLY A 220 -17.72 15.12 6.12
C GLY A 220 -17.69 14.62 7.56
N ARG A 221 -18.63 15.08 8.39
CA ARG A 221 -18.62 14.76 9.82
C ARG A 221 -18.84 13.27 10.04
N LEU A 222 -19.75 12.66 9.30
CA LEU A 222 -20.10 11.25 9.46
C LEU A 222 -18.99 10.35 8.90
N ALA A 223 -18.43 10.69 7.73
CA ALA A 223 -17.32 9.95 7.13
C ALA A 223 -16.08 9.97 8.04
N LYS A 224 -15.75 11.12 8.65
CA LYS A 224 -14.69 11.22 9.68
C LYS A 224 -14.96 10.30 10.88
N GLN A 225 -16.19 10.28 11.38
CA GLN A 225 -16.59 9.37 12.47
C GLN A 225 -16.52 7.89 12.06
N ALA A 226 -16.86 7.56 10.82
CA ALA A 226 -16.77 6.21 10.29
C ALA A 226 -15.31 5.73 10.21
N PHE A 227 -14.39 6.58 9.74
CA PHE A 227 -12.95 6.28 9.80
C PHE A 227 -12.48 6.04 11.24
N GLU A 228 -12.80 6.95 12.17
CA GLU A 228 -12.42 6.78 13.57
C GLU A 228 -12.98 5.49 14.19
N TYR A 229 -14.22 5.16 13.89
CA TYR A 229 -14.85 3.94 14.35
C TYR A 229 -14.16 2.70 13.76
N GLY A 230 -13.92 2.68 12.44
CA GLY A 230 -13.22 1.60 11.75
C GLY A 230 -11.85 1.35 12.35
N ILE A 231 -11.08 2.42 12.59
CA ILE A 231 -9.74 2.34 13.17
C ILE A 231 -9.74 1.88 14.64
N LYS A 232 -10.71 2.33 15.45
CA LYS A 232 -10.77 2.00 16.89
C LYS A 232 -11.45 0.66 17.19
N LYS A 233 -12.39 0.21 16.33
CA LYS A 233 -13.29 -0.91 16.62
C LYS A 233 -13.26 -2.00 15.56
N GLY A 234 -12.89 -1.67 14.33
CA GLY A 234 -12.79 -2.66 13.25
C GLY A 234 -11.76 -3.74 13.54
N ARG A 235 -11.92 -4.89 12.89
CA ARG A 235 -11.10 -6.08 13.05
C ARG A 235 -10.90 -6.43 14.54
N GLN A 236 -11.99 -6.39 15.31
CA GLN A 236 -12.00 -6.69 16.74
C GLN A 236 -11.05 -5.79 17.57
N GLY A 237 -10.85 -4.55 17.14
CA GLY A 237 -9.96 -3.57 17.78
C GLY A 237 -8.57 -3.47 17.17
N LEU A 238 -8.21 -4.31 16.18
CA LEU A 238 -6.97 -4.14 15.41
C LEU A 238 -7.04 -2.94 14.44
N GLY A 239 -8.25 -2.50 14.10
CA GLY A 239 -8.54 -1.39 13.21
C GLY A 239 -8.67 -1.82 11.76
N SER A 240 -9.75 -1.36 11.10
CA SER A 240 -9.96 -1.48 9.66
C SER A 240 -8.79 -0.85 8.89
N ILE A 241 -8.37 -1.47 7.79
CA ILE A 241 -7.31 -0.93 6.94
C ILE A 241 -7.94 -0.26 5.73
N PHE A 242 -7.77 1.05 5.61
CA PHE A 242 -8.26 1.83 4.47
C PHE A 242 -7.10 2.12 3.53
N VAL A 243 -7.16 1.64 2.29
CA VAL A 243 -6.17 1.89 1.24
C VAL A 243 -6.79 2.85 0.23
N TRP A 244 -6.08 3.92 -0.09
CA TRP A 244 -6.61 5.04 -0.88
C TRP A 244 -5.67 5.40 -2.03
N ALA A 245 -6.23 5.62 -3.22
CA ALA A 245 -5.46 6.19 -4.32
C ALA A 245 -5.13 7.67 -4.04
N SER A 246 -3.95 8.13 -4.43
CA SER A 246 -3.51 9.50 -4.17
C SER A 246 -4.08 10.55 -5.14
N GLY A 247 -4.96 10.20 -6.07
CA GLY A 247 -5.53 11.14 -7.06
C GLY A 247 -4.88 11.10 -8.45
N ASN A 248 -5.55 11.71 -9.45
CA ASN A 248 -5.19 11.73 -10.87
C ASN A 248 -5.01 13.15 -11.47
N GLY A 249 -4.98 14.20 -10.65
CA GLY A 249 -4.93 15.62 -11.03
C GLY A 249 -3.54 16.16 -11.39
N GLY A 250 -2.58 15.28 -11.66
CA GLY A 250 -1.19 15.66 -11.94
C GLY A 250 -1.02 16.60 -13.14
N ARG A 251 -1.90 16.52 -14.15
CA ARG A 251 -1.86 17.39 -15.35
C ARG A 251 -2.43 18.77 -15.06
N GLU A 252 -3.39 18.84 -14.17
CA GLU A 252 -4.08 20.03 -13.68
C GLU A 252 -3.22 20.79 -12.65
N GLY A 253 -2.14 20.17 -12.18
CA GLY A 253 -1.24 20.70 -11.17
C GLY A 253 -1.85 20.62 -9.78
N ASP A 254 -2.64 19.56 -9.53
CA ASP A 254 -3.20 19.30 -8.21
C ASP A 254 -2.17 18.78 -7.22
N TYR A 255 -2.57 18.75 -5.96
CA TYR A 255 -1.72 18.36 -4.85
C TYR A 255 -2.56 17.62 -3.80
N CYS A 256 -2.28 16.33 -3.62
CA CYS A 256 -3.17 15.44 -2.88
C CYS A 256 -3.35 15.77 -1.40
N SER A 257 -2.55 16.69 -0.82
CA SER A 257 -2.84 17.23 0.51
C SER A 257 -4.13 18.05 0.60
N CYS A 258 -4.71 18.43 -0.55
CA CYS A 258 -5.99 19.12 -0.68
C CYS A 258 -7.19 18.17 -0.74
N ASP A 259 -6.92 16.87 -0.84
CA ASP A 259 -7.90 15.80 -0.65
C ASP A 259 -7.78 15.28 0.80
N GLY A 260 -8.82 15.52 1.61
CA GLY A 260 -8.85 15.10 3.00
C GLY A 260 -8.99 13.59 3.23
N TYR A 261 -9.31 12.79 2.21
CA TYR A 261 -9.33 11.33 2.29
C TYR A 261 -7.91 10.77 2.22
N THR A 262 -7.14 11.12 1.19
CA THR A 262 -5.74 10.69 1.02
C THR A 262 -4.79 11.35 2.03
N ASN A 263 -5.12 12.54 2.53
CA ASN A 263 -4.34 13.25 3.55
C ASN A 263 -4.71 12.87 5.00
N SER A 264 -5.66 11.96 5.19
CA SER A 264 -6.02 11.41 6.50
C SER A 264 -4.94 10.48 7.04
N ILE A 265 -4.70 10.51 8.36
CA ILE A 265 -3.79 9.52 8.99
C ILE A 265 -4.37 8.10 8.98
N TYR A 266 -5.68 7.99 8.81
CA TYR A 266 -6.43 6.72 8.87
C TYR A 266 -6.40 5.95 7.55
N THR A 267 -5.90 6.58 6.48
CA THR A 267 -5.79 5.97 5.16
C THR A 267 -4.33 5.72 4.81
N ILE A 268 -4.12 4.66 4.04
CA ILE A 268 -2.84 4.33 3.40
C ILE A 268 -2.92 4.93 2.00
N SER A 269 -2.40 6.14 1.84
CA SER A 269 -2.32 6.80 0.54
C SER A 269 -1.26 6.16 -0.35
N VAL A 270 -1.67 5.77 -1.55
CA VAL A 270 -0.85 5.02 -2.52
C VAL A 270 -0.78 5.78 -3.83
N SER A 271 0.43 5.97 -4.33
CA SER A 271 0.70 6.58 -5.62
C SER A 271 1.15 5.55 -6.68
N SER A 272 1.49 6.03 -7.88
CA SER A 272 1.76 5.19 -9.05
C SER A 272 3.14 5.41 -9.65
N ALA A 273 3.71 4.35 -10.22
CA ALA A 273 4.88 4.39 -11.06
C ALA A 273 4.60 3.76 -12.43
N THR A 274 5.21 4.30 -13.48
CA THR A 274 5.16 3.65 -14.80
C THR A 274 6.04 2.40 -14.83
N GLU A 275 5.88 1.59 -15.88
CA GLU A 275 6.72 0.42 -16.15
C GLU A 275 8.23 0.71 -16.08
N ASN A 276 8.66 1.90 -16.50
CA ASN A 276 10.06 2.30 -16.52
C ASN A 276 10.52 3.08 -15.28
N GLY A 277 9.68 3.09 -14.23
CA GLY A 277 9.92 3.74 -12.94
C GLY A 277 9.81 5.27 -13.00
N TYR A 278 9.09 5.84 -13.95
CA TYR A 278 8.85 7.29 -14.02
C TYR A 278 7.55 7.68 -13.31
N LYS A 279 7.44 8.99 -13.01
CA LYS A 279 6.21 9.61 -12.52
C LYS A 279 5.20 9.63 -13.67
N PRO A 280 4.02 8.98 -13.57
CA PRO A 280 2.98 9.10 -14.58
C PRO A 280 2.41 10.53 -14.64
N TRP A 281 1.84 10.89 -15.78
CA TRP A 281 1.37 12.26 -16.04
C TRP A 281 0.19 12.69 -15.14
N TYR A 282 -0.59 11.74 -14.65
CA TYR A 282 -1.72 11.96 -13.76
C TYR A 282 -1.33 11.98 -12.27
N LEU A 283 -0.09 11.64 -11.90
CA LEU A 283 0.29 11.53 -10.50
C LEU A 283 0.23 12.88 -9.77
N GLU A 284 -0.51 12.89 -8.67
CA GLU A 284 -0.48 13.95 -7.67
C GLU A 284 0.61 13.72 -6.63
N GLU A 285 1.37 14.78 -6.36
CA GLU A 285 2.44 14.76 -5.38
C GLU A 285 1.88 15.20 -4.04
N CYS A 286 2.29 14.55 -2.94
CA CYS A 286 2.03 15.07 -1.60
C CYS A 286 2.87 14.36 -0.54
N ALA A 287 3.02 15.03 0.60
CA ALA A 287 3.80 14.50 1.72
C ALA A 287 3.05 13.44 2.54
N SER A 288 1.76 13.19 2.25
CA SER A 288 0.91 12.18 2.89
C SER A 288 0.99 10.80 2.22
N THR A 289 1.47 10.71 0.98
CA THR A 289 1.66 9.45 0.25
C THR A 289 2.63 8.52 0.99
N LEU A 290 2.20 7.29 1.28
CA LEU A 290 3.00 6.32 2.02
C LEU A 290 3.88 5.45 1.10
N ALA A 291 3.32 4.97 0.00
CA ALA A 291 4.03 4.06 -0.91
C ALA A 291 3.51 4.18 -2.34
N ALA A 292 4.13 3.43 -3.27
CA ALA A 292 3.71 3.36 -4.66
C ALA A 292 3.66 1.92 -5.18
N THR A 293 2.86 1.69 -6.22
CA THR A 293 2.87 0.48 -7.05
C THR A 293 2.89 0.83 -8.52
N TYR A 294 2.97 -0.18 -9.39
CA TYR A 294 2.86 0.05 -10.82
C TYR A 294 1.44 0.45 -11.23
N SER A 295 1.37 1.30 -12.25
CA SER A 295 0.15 1.56 -13.01
C SER A 295 0.54 1.84 -14.47
N SER A 296 -0.35 2.48 -15.22
CA SER A 296 -0.12 2.97 -16.57
C SER A 296 0.86 4.15 -16.64
N GLY A 297 1.35 4.47 -17.84
CA GLY A 297 2.22 5.61 -18.06
C GLY A 297 1.96 6.32 -19.38
N ALA A 298 3.02 6.58 -20.14
CA ALA A 298 2.91 7.12 -21.49
C ALA A 298 2.16 6.14 -22.41
N PHE A 299 1.66 6.64 -23.55
CA PHE A 299 0.82 5.85 -24.47
C PHE A 299 1.49 4.56 -25.00
N TYR A 300 2.82 4.51 -25.01
CA TYR A 300 3.62 3.35 -25.45
C TYR A 300 4.03 2.41 -24.32
N GLU A 301 3.79 2.79 -23.06
CA GLU A 301 4.05 1.93 -21.90
C GLU A 301 2.86 1.00 -21.67
N ARG A 302 3.13 -0.18 -21.12
CA ARG A 302 2.07 -1.15 -20.82
C ARG A 302 1.16 -0.60 -19.71
N LYS A 303 -0.10 -0.98 -19.79
CA LYS A 303 -1.14 -0.67 -18.81
C LYS A 303 -1.42 -1.90 -17.94
N ILE A 304 -2.39 -1.79 -17.05
CA ILE A 304 -2.77 -2.90 -16.19
C ILE A 304 -3.86 -3.73 -16.85
N VAL A 305 -3.62 -5.04 -16.87
CA VAL A 305 -4.57 -6.06 -17.29
C VAL A 305 -5.39 -6.51 -16.09
N THR A 306 -6.72 -6.61 -16.24
CA THR A 306 -7.61 -7.10 -15.17
C THR A 306 -8.97 -7.53 -15.73
N THR A 307 -9.86 -7.99 -14.86
CA THR A 307 -11.27 -8.25 -15.14
C THR A 307 -11.99 -6.99 -15.60
N ASP A 308 -13.04 -7.12 -16.39
CA ASP A 308 -13.81 -5.99 -16.91
C ASP A 308 -15.31 -6.34 -16.94
N LEU A 309 -16.13 -5.29 -16.97
CA LEU A 309 -17.58 -5.43 -17.01
C LEU A 309 -18.02 -6.30 -18.20
N ARG A 310 -19.15 -7.00 -18.02
CA ARG A 310 -19.74 -7.94 -18.97
C ARG A 310 -18.94 -9.21 -19.15
N GLN A 311 -18.31 -9.70 -18.08
CA GLN A 311 -17.50 -10.91 -18.07
C GLN A 311 -16.42 -10.83 -19.15
N ARG A 312 -15.61 -9.78 -19.08
CA ARG A 312 -14.54 -9.51 -20.04
C ARG A 312 -13.22 -9.31 -19.33
N CYS A 313 -12.19 -9.17 -20.13
CA CYS A 313 -10.89 -8.73 -19.67
C CYS A 313 -10.55 -7.40 -20.34
N THR A 314 -9.80 -6.59 -19.63
CA THR A 314 -9.20 -5.38 -20.18
C THR A 314 -7.69 -5.45 -20.05
N ASP A 315 -7.00 -4.85 -21.00
CA ASP A 315 -5.57 -4.52 -20.95
C ASP A 315 -5.33 -3.01 -20.81
N GLY A 316 -6.40 -2.27 -20.48
CA GLY A 316 -6.45 -0.82 -20.57
C GLY A 316 -6.83 -0.12 -19.27
N HIS A 317 -6.63 -0.74 -18.10
CA HIS A 317 -6.86 -0.07 -16.82
C HIS A 317 -5.68 0.85 -16.47
N THR A 318 -5.98 2.06 -15.99
CA THR A 318 -5.05 3.20 -15.87
C THR A 318 -5.42 4.07 -14.66
N GLY A 319 -4.49 4.92 -14.24
CA GLY A 319 -4.68 5.88 -13.16
C GLY A 319 -4.18 5.37 -11.81
N THR A 320 -4.20 6.23 -10.80
CA THR A 320 -3.79 5.88 -9.44
C THR A 320 -4.79 4.93 -8.76
N SER A 321 -6.00 4.84 -9.30
CA SER A 321 -7.05 3.93 -8.85
C SER A 321 -6.72 2.44 -9.03
N VAL A 322 -5.72 2.14 -9.85
CA VAL A 322 -5.09 0.83 -10.03
C VAL A 322 -4.12 0.52 -8.89
N SER A 323 -3.43 1.54 -8.38
CA SER A 323 -2.36 1.33 -7.41
C SER A 323 -2.88 0.97 -6.02
N ALA A 324 -4.01 1.55 -5.61
CA ALA A 324 -4.68 1.23 -4.34
C ALA A 324 -5.09 -0.25 -4.21
N PRO A 325 -5.85 -0.87 -5.15
CA PRO A 325 -6.19 -2.29 -5.07
C PRO A 325 -4.96 -3.19 -5.12
N MET A 326 -3.90 -2.82 -5.84
CA MET A 326 -2.66 -3.59 -5.78
C MET A 326 -2.04 -3.63 -4.38
N VAL A 327 -1.99 -2.50 -3.69
CA VAL A 327 -1.51 -2.45 -2.29
C VAL A 327 -2.45 -3.19 -1.36
N ALA A 328 -3.77 -3.09 -1.54
CA ALA A 328 -4.75 -3.86 -0.78
C ALA A 328 -4.51 -5.38 -0.91
N GLY A 329 -4.24 -5.86 -2.14
CA GLY A 329 -3.86 -7.25 -2.39
C GLY A 329 -2.57 -7.65 -1.68
N ILE A 330 -1.54 -6.81 -1.72
CA ILE A 330 -0.26 -7.10 -1.03
C ILE A 330 -0.43 -7.10 0.50
N ILE A 331 -1.21 -6.17 1.06
CA ILE A 331 -1.54 -6.15 2.48
C ILE A 331 -2.31 -7.43 2.85
N ALA A 332 -3.19 -7.94 1.99
CA ALA A 332 -3.87 -9.21 2.25
C ALA A 332 -2.89 -10.39 2.35
N LEU A 333 -1.80 -10.41 1.56
CA LEU A 333 -0.73 -11.39 1.73
C LEU A 333 -0.05 -11.27 3.11
N ALA A 334 0.16 -10.05 3.59
CA ALA A 334 0.76 -9.79 4.90
C ALA A 334 -0.17 -10.14 6.07
N LEU A 335 -1.47 -9.89 5.96
CA LEU A 335 -2.47 -10.29 6.95
C LEU A 335 -2.64 -11.81 7.04
N GLU A 336 -2.50 -12.54 5.92
CA GLU A 336 -2.43 -14.00 5.97
C GLU A 336 -1.19 -14.47 6.75
N ALA A 337 -0.05 -13.79 6.58
CA ALA A 337 1.17 -14.09 7.32
C ALA A 337 1.08 -13.76 8.82
N ASN A 338 0.36 -12.69 9.17
CA ASN A 338 0.09 -12.30 10.54
C ASN A 338 -1.25 -11.56 10.65
N SER A 339 -2.28 -12.25 11.13
CA SER A 339 -3.62 -11.68 11.27
C SER A 339 -3.74 -10.67 12.42
N GLN A 340 -2.75 -10.59 13.31
CA GLN A 340 -2.74 -9.71 14.49
C GLN A 340 -2.17 -8.32 14.20
N LEU A 341 -1.78 -8.03 12.96
CA LEU A 341 -1.32 -6.69 12.58
C LEU A 341 -2.46 -5.69 12.75
N THR A 342 -2.19 -4.60 13.47
CA THR A 342 -3.07 -3.44 13.53
C THR A 342 -2.98 -2.60 12.27
N TRP A 343 -3.93 -1.69 12.07
CA TRP A 343 -3.88 -0.70 10.98
C TRP A 343 -2.57 0.10 10.95
N ARG A 344 -1.99 0.41 12.13
CA ARG A 344 -0.69 1.09 12.27
C ARG A 344 0.48 0.19 11.96
N ASP A 345 0.44 -1.06 12.41
CA ASP A 345 1.50 -2.03 12.10
C ASP A 345 1.69 -2.19 10.58
N VAL A 346 0.58 -2.23 9.84
CA VAL A 346 0.62 -2.29 8.37
C VAL A 346 1.33 -1.07 7.78
N GLN A 347 1.07 0.14 8.28
CA GLN A 347 1.77 1.34 7.82
C GLN A 347 3.27 1.30 8.14
N HIS A 348 3.65 0.91 9.36
CA HIS A 348 5.06 0.73 9.74
C HIS A 348 5.76 -0.30 8.85
N LEU A 349 5.10 -1.42 8.58
CA LEU A 349 5.62 -2.44 7.70
C LEU A 349 5.82 -1.92 6.28
N LEU A 350 4.89 -1.13 5.74
CA LEU A 350 5.05 -0.49 4.42
C LEU A 350 6.23 0.50 4.41
N VAL A 351 6.38 1.34 5.43
CA VAL A 351 7.53 2.26 5.57
C VAL A 351 8.85 1.52 5.62
N LYS A 352 8.90 0.40 6.36
CA LYS A 352 10.10 -0.40 6.57
C LYS A 352 10.50 -1.21 5.34
N THR A 353 9.54 -1.68 4.55
CA THR A 353 9.76 -2.69 3.50
C THR A 353 9.65 -2.15 2.09
N SER A 354 9.00 -1.00 1.89
CA SER A 354 8.99 -0.32 0.58
C SER A 354 10.38 0.15 0.21
N ARG A 355 10.67 0.17 -1.10
CA ARG A 355 12.01 0.47 -1.61
C ARG A 355 11.95 1.48 -2.74
N PRO A 356 12.88 2.46 -2.80
CA PRO A 356 13.05 3.31 -3.98
C PRO A 356 13.27 2.50 -5.26
N ALA A 357 13.94 1.34 -5.15
CA ALA A 357 14.08 0.37 -6.23
C ALA A 357 14.59 1.04 -7.52
N HIS A 358 14.00 0.78 -8.68
CA HIS A 358 14.27 1.47 -9.96
C HIS A 358 13.50 2.80 -10.16
N LEU A 359 12.74 3.29 -9.16
CA LEU A 359 11.92 4.50 -9.29
C LEU A 359 12.77 5.78 -9.39
N LYS A 360 12.44 6.60 -10.39
CA LYS A 360 13.11 7.86 -10.71
C LYS A 360 12.28 9.02 -10.19
N ALA A 361 12.83 9.71 -9.20
CA ALA A 361 12.33 10.99 -8.72
C ALA A 361 13.50 11.92 -8.41
N SER A 362 13.35 13.21 -8.71
CA SER A 362 14.37 14.24 -8.41
C SER A 362 14.34 14.66 -6.94
N ASP A 363 13.27 14.35 -6.21
CA ASP A 363 13.03 14.84 -4.85
C ASP A 363 13.32 13.79 -3.76
N TRP A 364 13.83 12.62 -4.14
CA TRP A 364 14.28 11.59 -3.19
C TRP A 364 15.23 12.18 -2.14
N LYS A 365 14.85 12.05 -0.86
CA LYS A 365 15.65 12.51 0.28
C LYS A 365 15.68 11.46 1.38
N VAL A 366 16.77 11.44 2.14
CA VAL A 366 16.87 10.64 3.36
C VAL A 366 16.41 11.52 4.52
N ASN A 367 15.42 11.06 5.27
CA ASN A 367 14.90 11.76 6.44
C ASN A 367 15.84 11.58 7.65
N GLY A 368 15.52 12.22 8.78
CA GLY A 368 16.34 12.18 10.00
C GLY A 368 16.45 10.80 10.66
N ALA A 369 15.61 9.83 10.26
CA ALA A 369 15.62 8.45 10.74
C ALA A 369 16.30 7.48 9.75
N GLY A 370 16.82 7.98 8.62
CA GLY A 370 17.50 7.16 7.62
C GLY A 370 16.59 6.56 6.55
N HIS A 371 15.29 6.88 6.53
CA HIS A 371 14.38 6.42 5.48
C HIS A 371 14.47 7.31 4.25
N LYS A 372 14.50 6.69 3.06
CA LYS A 372 14.46 7.42 1.79
C LYS A 372 12.99 7.64 1.37
N VAL A 373 12.61 8.90 1.18
CA VAL A 373 11.23 9.33 0.93
C VAL A 373 11.14 10.34 -0.22
N SER A 374 10.02 10.34 -0.95
CA SER A 374 9.70 11.22 -2.08
C SER A 374 8.22 11.61 -2.02
N HIS A 375 7.87 12.83 -2.42
CA HIS A 375 6.46 13.26 -2.56
C HIS A 375 5.76 12.57 -3.74
N PHE A 376 6.52 11.93 -4.64
CA PHE A 376 5.96 11.17 -5.77
C PHE A 376 5.59 9.75 -5.33
N TYR A 377 6.44 9.11 -4.52
CA TYR A 377 6.35 7.67 -4.27
C TYR A 377 6.29 7.26 -2.79
N GLY A 378 6.20 8.23 -1.88
CA GLY A 378 6.35 7.97 -0.45
C GLY A 378 7.68 7.29 -0.15
N PHE A 379 7.63 6.17 0.58
CA PHE A 379 8.78 5.32 0.90
C PHE A 379 9.22 4.39 -0.25
N GLY A 380 8.51 4.42 -1.38
CA GLY A 380 8.88 3.74 -2.62
C GLY A 380 7.93 2.62 -3.02
N LEU A 381 8.41 1.76 -3.92
CA LEU A 381 7.67 0.64 -4.46
C LEU A 381 7.45 -0.41 -3.36
N VAL A 382 6.21 -0.85 -3.18
CA VAL A 382 5.86 -1.90 -2.22
C VAL A 382 6.51 -3.23 -2.62
N ASP A 383 7.15 -3.91 -1.67
CA ASP A 383 7.73 -5.25 -1.84
C ASP A 383 6.92 -6.28 -1.05
N ALA A 384 6.15 -7.10 -1.75
CA ALA A 384 5.27 -8.09 -1.13
C ALA A 384 6.03 -9.16 -0.35
N GLU A 385 7.21 -9.61 -0.82
CA GLU A 385 7.99 -10.62 -0.10
C GLU A 385 8.56 -10.05 1.20
N ALA A 386 9.16 -8.86 1.12
CA ALA A 386 9.70 -8.20 2.30
C ALA A 386 8.59 -7.94 3.33
N LEU A 387 7.42 -7.49 2.87
CA LEU A 387 6.26 -7.24 3.73
C LEU A 387 5.81 -8.52 4.47
N VAL A 388 5.59 -9.64 3.77
CA VAL A 388 5.14 -10.89 4.43
C VAL A 388 6.20 -11.49 5.34
N VAL A 389 7.49 -11.35 5.00
CA VAL A 389 8.59 -11.85 5.82
C VAL A 389 8.72 -11.05 7.11
N GLU A 390 8.58 -9.74 7.03
CA GLU A 390 8.65 -8.86 8.18
C GLU A 390 7.39 -9.00 9.06
N ALA A 391 6.20 -9.08 8.46
CA ALA A 391 4.92 -9.29 9.14
C ALA A 391 4.93 -10.52 10.07
N LYS A 392 5.53 -11.64 9.64
CA LYS A 392 5.55 -12.89 10.39
C LYS A 392 6.29 -12.81 11.73
N LYS A 393 7.29 -11.92 11.84
CA LYS A 393 8.09 -11.69 13.05
C LYS A 393 7.80 -10.32 13.67
N TRP A 394 6.77 -9.63 13.17
CA TRP A 394 6.43 -8.29 13.62
C TRP A 394 5.91 -8.34 15.05
N THR A 395 6.45 -7.46 15.88
CA THR A 395 5.90 -7.19 17.21
C THR A 395 5.03 -5.96 17.08
N ALA A 396 3.78 -6.06 17.52
CA ALA A 396 2.83 -4.95 17.43
C ALA A 396 3.43 -3.69 18.06
N VAL A 397 3.30 -2.56 17.35
CA VAL A 397 3.70 -1.28 17.91
C VAL A 397 2.84 -0.98 19.15
N PRO A 398 3.35 -0.20 20.13
CA PRO A 398 2.55 0.24 21.26
C PRO A 398 1.29 0.99 20.82
N SER A 399 0.40 1.33 21.76
CA SER A 399 -0.81 2.12 21.47
C SER A 399 -0.45 3.45 20.77
N GLN A 400 -1.39 4.29 20.38
CA GLN A 400 -1.07 5.62 19.82
C GLN A 400 -1.28 6.71 20.91
N HIS A 401 -0.33 7.63 21.12
CA HIS A 401 -0.53 8.86 21.89
C HIS A 401 -0.73 10.05 20.92
N MET A 402 -0.98 11.23 21.46
CA MET A 402 -1.08 12.47 20.69
C MET A 402 -0.53 13.61 21.53
N CYS A 403 0.39 14.37 20.96
CA CYS A 403 0.95 15.57 21.56
C CYS A 403 0.56 16.79 20.75
N VAL A 404 -0.27 17.66 21.31
CA VAL A 404 -0.59 18.93 20.65
C VAL A 404 0.40 19.98 21.14
N ALA A 405 1.23 20.51 20.24
CA ALA A 405 2.13 21.60 20.61
C ALA A 405 1.36 22.93 20.65
N ALA A 406 1.85 23.84 21.48
CA ALA A 406 1.20 25.13 21.72
C ALA A 406 0.94 25.88 20.40
N SER A 407 -0.29 26.39 20.28
CA SER A 407 -0.71 27.13 19.10
C SER A 407 -0.30 28.59 19.18
N ASP A 408 0.45 29.09 18.19
CA ASP A 408 0.62 30.53 18.01
C ASP A 408 -0.66 31.08 17.38
N LYS A 409 -1.55 31.62 18.22
CA LYS A 409 -2.82 32.26 17.84
C LYS A 409 -2.68 33.70 17.37
N ARG A 410 -1.44 34.22 17.29
CA ARG A 410 -1.21 35.59 16.84
C ARG A 410 -1.32 35.64 15.31
N PRO A 411 -2.22 36.49 14.76
CA PRO A 411 -2.28 36.70 13.33
C PRO A 411 -0.94 37.22 12.79
N ARG A 412 -0.49 36.66 11.67
CA ARG A 412 0.74 37.05 10.98
C ARG A 412 0.45 37.33 9.52
N SER A 413 0.98 38.44 9.01
CA SER A 413 0.88 38.77 7.59
C SER A 413 1.89 37.96 6.78
N ILE A 414 1.43 37.33 5.70
CA ILE A 414 2.31 36.66 4.73
C ILE A 414 2.86 37.75 3.78
N PRO A 415 4.18 38.02 3.78
CA PRO A 415 4.76 39.03 2.92
C PRO A 415 4.80 38.56 1.46
N LEU A 416 4.59 39.48 0.52
CA LEU A 416 4.70 39.19 -0.92
C LEU A 416 6.13 38.79 -1.28
N VAL A 417 6.29 37.66 -1.99
CA VAL A 417 7.58 37.19 -2.54
C VAL A 417 8.64 36.91 -1.45
N GLN A 418 8.25 36.92 -0.17
CA GLN A 418 9.09 36.59 0.97
C GLN A 418 8.51 35.38 1.71
N VAL A 419 9.36 34.71 2.48
CA VAL A 419 8.98 33.53 3.25
C VAL A 419 8.54 33.96 4.66
N LEU A 420 7.28 33.72 5.01
CA LEU A 420 6.85 33.78 6.41
C LEU A 420 7.35 32.52 7.12
N ARG A 421 8.18 32.70 8.14
CA ARG A 421 8.68 31.61 8.98
C ARG A 421 8.08 31.69 10.36
N THR A 422 7.48 30.60 10.82
CA THR A 422 7.06 30.42 12.20
C THR A 422 7.79 29.22 12.79
N MET A 423 8.32 29.38 14.00
CA MET A 423 9.08 28.35 14.69
C MET A 423 8.32 27.94 15.95
N ALA A 424 8.25 26.65 16.20
CA ALA A 424 7.66 26.08 17.42
C ALA A 424 8.69 25.15 18.06
N LEU A 425 9.13 25.49 19.28
CA LEU A 425 9.95 24.61 20.09
C LEU A 425 9.02 23.72 20.92
N THR A 426 9.18 22.40 20.81
CA THR A 426 8.36 21.43 21.55
C THR A 426 9.24 20.45 22.32
N SER A 427 8.82 20.13 23.55
CA SER A 427 9.36 19.02 24.35
C SER A 427 8.71 17.67 23.96
N ALA A 428 7.86 17.66 22.93
CA ALA A 428 7.07 16.51 22.51
C ALA A 428 6.25 15.89 23.67
N CYS A 429 5.67 16.76 24.50
CA CYS A 429 4.88 16.40 25.67
C CYS A 429 5.65 15.54 26.69
N ALA A 430 6.96 15.79 26.86
CA ALA A 430 7.81 15.05 27.78
C ALA A 430 7.26 14.97 29.21
N ASP A 431 6.51 15.98 29.64
CA ASP A 431 5.93 16.09 30.99
C ASP A 431 4.63 15.27 31.18
N HIS A 432 4.04 14.74 30.11
CA HIS A 432 2.78 13.98 30.13
C HIS A 432 2.99 12.58 29.55
N SER A 433 3.14 11.55 30.40
CA SER A 433 3.50 10.20 29.96
C SER A 433 2.53 9.56 28.96
N ASP A 434 1.24 9.88 29.07
CA ASP A 434 0.13 9.42 28.20
C ASP A 434 0.03 10.19 26.88
N GLN A 435 0.77 11.29 26.74
CA GLN A 435 0.81 12.13 25.54
C GLN A 435 2.22 12.23 24.95
N ARG A 436 3.24 11.73 25.67
CA ARG A 436 4.65 11.85 25.29
C ARG A 436 4.92 11.12 23.99
N VAL A 437 5.67 11.81 23.14
CA VAL A 437 6.09 11.35 21.84
C VAL A 437 7.59 11.36 21.76
N VAL A 438 8.18 10.21 21.45
CA VAL A 438 9.62 10.13 21.18
C VAL A 438 9.87 10.05 19.68
N TYR A 439 9.20 9.13 18.97
CA TYR A 439 9.39 8.89 17.55
C TYR A 439 8.11 9.18 16.73
N LEU A 440 8.31 9.59 15.48
CA LEU A 440 7.25 9.97 14.55
C LEU A 440 6.78 8.78 13.63
N GLU A 441 5.59 8.93 13.07
CA GLU A 441 4.67 8.26 12.10
C GLU A 441 4.06 9.34 11.09
N HIS A 442 2.77 9.78 11.17
CA HIS A 442 2.12 11.06 10.72
C HIS A 442 2.23 12.42 11.53
N VAL A 443 2.77 13.49 10.92
CA VAL A 443 2.72 14.86 11.49
C VAL A 443 1.54 15.62 10.87
N VAL A 444 0.71 16.29 11.68
CA VAL A 444 -0.41 17.11 11.19
C VAL A 444 -0.22 18.59 11.52
N VAL A 445 -0.37 19.45 10.53
CA VAL A 445 -0.28 20.91 10.65
C VAL A 445 -1.66 21.49 10.32
N ARG A 446 -2.37 21.95 11.36
CA ARG A 446 -3.68 22.58 11.19
C ARG A 446 -3.51 24.09 11.04
N ILE A 447 -4.00 24.64 9.93
CA ILE A 447 -3.85 26.06 9.62
C ILE A 447 -5.15 26.72 9.20
N SER A 448 -5.24 28.01 9.51
CA SER A 448 -6.25 28.92 8.98
C SER A 448 -5.54 30.09 8.31
N ILE A 449 -5.72 30.21 6.99
CA ILE A 449 -5.09 31.24 6.15
C ILE A 449 -6.17 31.87 5.28
N SER A 450 -6.38 33.19 5.42
CA SER A 450 -7.11 34.00 4.45
C SER A 450 -6.16 34.42 3.34
N HIS A 451 -6.52 34.22 2.08
CA HIS A 451 -5.66 34.60 0.95
C HIS A 451 -6.51 34.94 -0.28
N PRO A 452 -6.20 36.02 -1.03
CA PRO A 452 -6.99 36.42 -2.20
C PRO A 452 -6.92 35.43 -3.37
N ARG A 453 -5.91 34.56 -3.38
CA ARG A 453 -5.77 33.48 -4.36
C ARG A 453 -5.01 32.29 -3.78
N ARG A 454 -5.74 31.30 -3.28
CA ARG A 454 -5.20 30.14 -2.55
C ARG A 454 -4.11 29.41 -3.31
N GLY A 455 -4.23 29.26 -4.63
CA GLY A 455 -3.25 28.57 -5.48
C GLY A 455 -1.86 29.19 -5.60
N ASP A 456 -1.68 30.45 -5.19
CA ASP A 456 -0.37 31.10 -5.17
C ASP A 456 0.44 30.75 -3.91
N LEU A 457 -0.15 30.05 -2.93
CA LEU A 457 0.52 29.64 -1.70
C LEU A 457 1.42 28.41 -1.92
N GLN A 458 2.53 28.39 -1.20
CA GLN A 458 3.33 27.19 -0.95
C GLN A 458 3.58 27.05 0.55
N ILE A 459 3.52 25.82 1.04
CA ILE A 459 3.64 25.53 2.47
C ILE A 459 4.64 24.40 2.66
N TYR A 460 5.60 24.60 3.55
CA TYR A 460 6.61 23.61 3.90
C TYR A 460 6.73 23.46 5.42
N LEU A 461 6.91 22.23 5.87
CA LEU A 461 7.26 21.92 7.25
C LEU A 461 8.69 21.38 7.30
N ILE A 462 9.45 21.83 8.28
CA ILE A 462 10.82 21.37 8.54
C ILE A 462 10.86 20.77 9.95
N SER A 463 11.24 19.49 10.04
CA SER A 463 11.40 18.77 11.30
C SER A 463 12.65 19.21 12.08
N PRO A 464 12.76 18.90 13.39
CA PRO A 464 13.96 19.14 14.18
C PRO A 464 15.21 18.49 13.60
N SER A 465 15.06 17.35 12.91
CA SER A 465 16.14 16.65 12.22
C SER A 465 16.51 17.26 10.86
N GLY A 466 15.78 18.28 10.40
CA GLY A 466 16.02 18.99 9.15
C GLY A 466 15.26 18.43 7.93
N THR A 467 14.36 17.47 8.11
CA THR A 467 13.53 16.94 7.01
C THR A 467 12.53 17.97 6.56
N LYS A 468 12.63 18.40 5.31
CA LYS A 468 11.73 19.38 4.69
C LYS A 468 10.64 18.69 3.87
N SER A 469 9.41 18.79 4.33
CA SER A 469 8.20 18.25 3.70
C SER A 469 7.41 19.38 3.03
N GLN A 470 7.12 19.25 1.75
CA GLN A 470 6.23 20.18 1.06
C GLN A 470 4.79 19.77 1.35
N LEU A 471 4.10 20.59 2.14
CA LEU A 471 2.72 20.34 2.53
C LEU A 471 1.74 20.84 1.47
N LEU A 472 2.11 21.88 0.73
CA LEU A 472 1.32 22.40 -0.39
C LEU A 472 2.26 22.94 -1.46
N ALA A 473 2.09 22.47 -2.70
CA ALA A 473 2.68 23.09 -3.87
C ALA A 473 1.77 24.17 -4.46
N LYS A 474 2.34 24.97 -5.36
CA LYS A 474 1.59 25.98 -6.09
C LYS A 474 0.60 25.29 -7.02
N ARG A 475 -0.67 25.68 -6.95
CA ARG A 475 -1.74 25.16 -7.81
C ARG A 475 -2.24 26.25 -8.74
N LEU A 476 -1.79 26.24 -9.99
CA LEU A 476 -2.00 27.36 -10.92
C LEU A 476 -3.48 27.63 -11.20
N LEU A 477 -4.30 26.59 -11.20
CA LEU A 477 -5.72 26.66 -11.50
C LEU A 477 -6.57 27.07 -10.29
N ASP A 478 -6.05 26.97 -9.06
CA ASP A 478 -6.76 27.37 -7.85
C ASP A 478 -6.81 28.89 -7.71
N LEU A 479 -7.92 29.47 -8.18
CA LEU A 479 -8.21 30.91 -8.11
C LEU A 479 -9.03 31.29 -6.86
N SER A 480 -9.30 30.36 -5.95
CA SER A 480 -10.19 30.59 -4.80
C SER A 480 -9.66 31.66 -3.86
N ASN A 481 -10.55 32.49 -3.33
CA ASN A 481 -10.26 33.49 -2.29
C ASN A 481 -10.68 33.02 -0.88
N GLU A 482 -11.16 31.79 -0.73
CA GLU A 482 -11.61 31.23 0.55
C GLU A 482 -10.44 30.87 1.48
N GLY A 483 -9.24 30.70 0.91
CA GLY A 483 -8.06 30.28 1.64
C GLY A 483 -8.23 28.90 2.27
N PHE A 484 -7.67 28.70 3.47
CA PHE A 484 -7.80 27.49 4.27
C PHE A 484 -8.43 27.82 5.61
N THR A 485 -9.41 27.04 6.06
CA THR A 485 -10.06 27.21 7.37
C THR A 485 -9.93 25.91 8.15
N ASN A 486 -9.11 25.92 9.20
CA ASN A 486 -8.79 24.75 10.03
C ASN A 486 -8.40 23.51 9.19
N TRP A 487 -7.73 23.74 8.05
CA TRP A 487 -7.31 22.66 7.17
C TRP A 487 -6.11 21.96 7.77
N GLU A 488 -6.14 20.63 7.75
CA GLU A 488 -5.08 19.78 8.29
C GLU A 488 -4.20 19.32 7.15
N PHE A 489 -2.96 19.76 7.07
CA PHE A 489 -1.96 19.19 6.18
C PHE A 489 -1.21 18.07 6.90
N MET A 490 -1.02 16.92 6.25
CA MET A 490 -0.34 15.77 6.85
C MET A 490 0.98 15.46 6.14
N THR A 491 1.97 14.99 6.90
CA THR A 491 3.17 14.39 6.31
C THR A 491 3.60 13.12 7.03
N VAL A 492 3.98 12.11 6.24
CA VAL A 492 4.66 10.88 6.70
C VAL A 492 6.18 10.94 6.48
N HIS A 493 6.72 12.00 5.91
CA HIS A 493 8.14 12.07 5.54
C HIS A 493 9.08 12.07 6.74
N CYS A 494 8.57 12.43 7.92
CA CYS A 494 9.34 12.46 9.15
C CYS A 494 9.23 11.14 9.95
N TRP A 495 8.62 10.08 9.40
CA TRP A 495 8.45 8.79 10.07
C TRP A 495 9.78 8.28 10.64
N GLY A 496 9.75 7.85 11.90
CA GLY A 496 10.88 7.35 12.68
C GLY A 496 11.76 8.44 13.31
N GLU A 497 11.58 9.72 13.00
CA GLU A 497 12.42 10.78 13.56
C GLU A 497 12.08 11.08 15.02
N LYS A 498 12.99 11.76 15.74
CA LYS A 498 12.69 12.30 17.06
C LYS A 498 11.76 13.51 16.96
N ALA A 499 10.75 13.55 17.82
CA ALA A 499 9.74 14.62 17.82
C ALA A 499 10.18 15.92 18.52
N GLU A 500 11.03 15.77 19.53
CA GLU A 500 11.51 16.87 20.36
C GLU A 500 12.44 17.79 19.56
N GLY A 501 12.26 19.10 19.77
CA GLY A 501 13.11 20.13 19.19
C GLY A 501 12.31 21.19 18.45
N GLN A 502 13.00 21.91 17.58
CA GLN A 502 12.46 23.06 16.87
C GLN A 502 11.85 22.65 15.53
N TRP A 503 10.55 22.88 15.38
CA TRP A 503 9.84 22.76 14.11
C TRP A 503 9.74 24.12 13.44
N THR A 504 9.86 24.15 12.11
CA THR A 504 9.72 25.38 11.33
C THR A 504 8.67 25.21 10.24
N LEU A 505 7.67 26.09 10.24
CA LEU A 505 6.70 26.23 9.15
C LEU A 505 7.11 27.40 8.26
N GLU A 506 7.21 27.15 6.96
CA GLU A 506 7.43 28.15 5.93
C GLU A 506 6.16 28.31 5.09
N VAL A 507 5.63 29.53 4.98
CA VAL A 507 4.52 29.88 4.10
C VAL A 507 5.01 30.95 3.12
N GLN A 508 4.77 30.74 1.82
CA GLN A 508 5.21 31.62 0.74
C GLN A 508 4.03 32.02 -0.13
N ASP A 509 3.87 33.31 -0.43
CA ASP A 509 2.98 33.81 -1.49
C ASP A 509 3.81 34.07 -2.74
N MET A 510 3.59 33.26 -3.78
CA MET A 510 4.33 33.29 -5.04
C MET A 510 3.38 33.59 -6.20
N PRO A 511 3.01 34.87 -6.43
CA PRO A 511 2.01 35.24 -7.43
C PRO A 511 2.36 34.69 -8.82
N SER A 512 1.45 33.91 -9.42
CA SER A 512 1.56 33.50 -10.84
C SER A 512 1.20 34.61 -11.83
N GLN A 513 0.56 35.68 -11.37
CA GLN A 513 0.23 36.86 -12.16
C GLN A 513 0.64 38.13 -11.41
N VAL A 514 0.99 39.18 -12.14
CA VAL A 514 1.31 40.50 -11.57
C VAL A 514 0.06 41.05 -10.89
N ARG A 515 0.03 41.09 -9.56
CA ARG A 515 -1.05 41.74 -8.81
C ARG A 515 -0.85 43.25 -8.88
N ASN A 516 -1.92 43.99 -9.20
CA ASN A 516 -1.84 45.45 -9.39
C ASN A 516 -1.37 46.16 -8.11
N PRO A 517 -0.23 46.89 -8.14
CA PRO A 517 0.31 47.55 -6.95
C PRO A 517 -0.64 48.62 -6.37
N GLU A 518 -1.52 49.23 -7.17
CA GLU A 518 -2.39 50.31 -6.69
C GLU A 518 -3.68 49.82 -6.01
N LYS A 519 -3.94 48.51 -6.01
CA LYS A 519 -4.85 47.86 -5.05
C LYS A 519 -4.10 47.37 -3.79
N GLN A 520 -2.84 47.79 -3.59
CA GLN A 520 -2.09 47.56 -2.36
C GLN A 520 -2.56 48.57 -1.32
N GLY A 521 -3.35 48.09 -0.37
CA GLY A 521 -3.81 48.96 0.71
C GLY A 521 -4.88 48.41 1.62
N GLN A 522 -5.04 47.10 1.79
CA GLN A 522 -5.60 46.54 3.04
C GLN A 522 -4.99 45.16 3.33
N PRO A 523 -4.54 44.89 4.56
CA PRO A 523 -4.23 43.53 4.99
C PRO A 523 -5.54 42.74 5.03
N LEU A 524 -5.76 41.82 4.10
CA LEU A 524 -6.88 40.88 4.17
C LEU A 524 -6.53 39.73 5.14
N PHE A 525 -6.30 40.09 6.41
CA PHE A 525 -6.29 39.18 7.56
C PHE A 525 -7.42 39.57 8.50
N SER A 526 -8.50 38.79 8.53
CA SER A 526 -9.48 38.84 9.62
C SER A 526 -9.00 38.00 10.81
N ARG A 527 -9.56 38.33 11.99
CA ARG A 527 -8.98 38.26 13.34
C ARG A 527 -8.69 36.89 13.97
N GLU A 528 -8.74 35.77 13.26
CA GLU A 528 -8.66 34.44 13.91
C GLU A 528 -7.78 33.46 13.14
N SER A 529 -6.46 33.69 13.17
CA SER A 529 -5.48 32.76 12.63
C SER A 529 -4.63 32.22 13.77
N GLY A 530 -4.88 30.96 14.14
CA GLY A 530 -3.99 30.19 14.98
C GLY A 530 -3.35 29.06 14.20
N LEU A 531 -2.05 28.91 14.40
CA LEU A 531 -1.29 27.73 14.01
C LEU A 531 -1.52 26.67 15.06
N GLU A 532 -2.34 25.65 14.80
CA GLU A 532 -2.44 24.49 15.70
C GLU A 532 -1.53 23.38 15.18
N HIS A 533 -0.42 23.15 15.88
CA HIS A 533 0.47 22.03 15.59
C HIS A 533 -0.05 20.79 16.31
N MET A 534 -0.75 19.89 15.61
CA MET A 534 -1.15 18.61 16.16
C MET A 534 -0.13 17.53 15.77
N PHE A 535 0.72 17.14 16.72
CA PHE A 535 1.58 15.97 16.57
C PHE A 535 0.81 14.73 17.10
N ARG A 536 0.63 13.65 16.33
CA ARG A 536 -0.09 12.42 16.78
C ARG A 536 0.85 11.22 16.79
N TRP A 537 1.22 10.63 17.93
CA TRP A 537 2.26 9.57 18.02
C TRP A 537 2.31 8.71 19.30
N GLN A 538 2.96 7.52 19.28
CA GLN A 538 3.48 6.86 20.50
C GLN A 538 4.87 6.20 20.31
N THR A 539 5.54 6.02 21.44
CA THR A 539 6.88 5.50 21.73
C THR A 539 7.22 4.08 21.24
N GLU A 540 8.45 3.86 20.78
CA GLU A 540 9.16 2.57 20.92
C GLU A 540 10.08 2.62 22.15
N GLN A 541 9.97 1.61 23.02
CA GLN A 541 11.10 1.20 23.87
C GLN A 541 12.04 0.38 22.99
N SER A 542 13.20 0.96 22.68
CA SER A 542 14.48 0.30 22.35
C SER A 542 14.44 -1.17 21.89
N PHE A 543 14.79 -1.41 20.63
CA PHE A 543 15.40 -2.67 20.18
C PHE A 543 16.92 -2.62 20.31
#